data_AF-A0A4Y2UW93-F1
#
_entry.id   AF-A0A4Y2UW93-F1
#
_cell.length_a   1.000
_cell.length_b   1.000
_cell.length_c   1.000
_cell.angle_alpha   90.00
_cell.angle_beta   90.00
_cell.angle_gamma   90.00
#
_symmetry.space_group_name_H-M   'P 1'
#
loop_
_entity.id
_entity.type
_entity.pdbx_description
1 polymer ?
#
loop_
_entity_poly.entity_id
_entity_poly.type
_entity_poly.pdbx_seq_one_letter_code
_entity_poly.pdbx_strand_id
1 'polypeptide(L)'
;MTKKILKLKWQFFFFNAVGEEAIELFNTFDLQEEDENNYDQVLTAFENHITPKTNVEVQRFIFNSRMQDIDESFDAFYTDLRKLVKSCEFANQADSVVRDRIVLGIVDSGLQERLLLEGNLSLA
;
A
#
# COMPACT_ATOMS: atom_id res chain seq x y z
N MET A 1 38.85 -3.81 -12.02
CA MET A 1 39.17 -2.50 -11.39
C MET A 1 37.97 -1.57 -11.38
N THR A 2 37.21 -1.47 -12.49
CA THR A 2 36.01 -0.63 -12.66
C THR A 2 34.85 -0.92 -11.70
N LYS A 3 34.48 -2.19 -11.47
CA LYS A 3 33.39 -2.55 -10.53
C LYS A 3 33.67 -2.12 -9.07
N LYS A 4 34.93 -2.21 -8.64
CA LYS A 4 35.35 -1.85 -7.26
C LYS A 4 35.29 -0.33 -7.02
N ILE A 5 35.60 0.46 -8.05
CA ILE A 5 35.49 1.92 -8.02
C ILE A 5 34.01 2.35 -8.02
N LEU A 6 33.17 1.69 -8.82
CA LEU A 6 31.72 1.98 -8.86
C LEU A 6 31.06 1.68 -7.50
N LYS A 7 31.45 0.55 -6.88
CA LYS A 7 31.04 0.14 -5.53
C LYS A 7 31.35 1.20 -4.48
N LEU A 8 32.63 1.59 -4.37
CA LEU A 8 33.08 2.61 -3.40
C LEU A 8 32.40 3.96 -3.60
N LYS A 9 32.11 4.33 -4.85
CA LYS A 9 31.46 5.62 -5.17
C LYS A 9 30.02 5.68 -4.70
N TRP A 10 29.22 4.63 -4.94
CA TRP A 10 27.82 4.66 -4.54
C TRP A 10 27.66 4.56 -3.01
N GLN A 11 28.40 3.68 -2.35
CA GLN A 11 28.39 3.54 -0.88
C GLN A 11 28.72 4.88 -0.19
N PHE A 12 29.77 5.57 -0.65
CA PHE A 12 30.14 6.88 -0.14
C PHE A 12 29.04 7.93 -0.35
N PHE A 13 28.41 7.96 -1.54
CA PHE A 13 27.39 8.95 -1.87
C PHE A 13 26.09 8.71 -1.10
N PHE A 14 25.66 7.44 -1.03
CA PHE A 14 24.46 7.03 -0.31
C PHE A 14 24.59 7.36 1.17
N PHE A 15 25.61 6.84 1.85
CA PHE A 15 25.75 7.05 3.30
C PHE A 15 26.03 8.51 3.70
N ASN A 16 26.67 9.31 2.85
CA ASN A 16 26.74 10.76 3.08
C ASN A 16 25.37 11.46 2.93
N ALA A 17 24.53 10.99 2.00
CA ALA A 17 23.23 11.60 1.76
C ALA A 17 22.19 11.22 2.83
N VAL A 18 22.20 9.98 3.30
CA VAL A 18 21.20 9.50 4.28
C VAL A 18 21.60 9.79 5.74
N GLY A 19 22.89 10.04 6.01
CA GLY A 19 23.38 10.47 7.31
C GLY A 19 23.65 9.34 8.31
N GLU A 20 24.04 9.71 9.52
CA GLU A 20 24.57 8.80 10.54
C GLU A 20 23.53 7.77 11.02
N GLU A 21 22.27 8.17 11.18
CA GLU A 21 21.17 7.26 11.57
C GLU A 21 20.98 6.10 10.58
N ALA A 22 21.17 6.35 9.28
CA ALA A 22 21.06 5.31 8.27
C ALA A 22 22.25 4.34 8.29
N ILE A 23 23.44 4.83 8.66
CA ILE A 23 24.63 3.98 8.84
C ILE A 23 24.43 3.06 10.04
N GLU A 24 23.93 3.60 11.15
CA GLU A 24 23.58 2.79 12.33
C GLU A 24 22.56 1.72 11.97
N LEU A 25 21.49 2.09 11.26
CA LEU A 25 20.48 1.15 10.79
C LEU A 25 21.06 0.08 9.86
N PHE A 26 21.89 0.45 8.90
CA PHE A 26 22.56 -0.48 8.00
C PHE A 26 23.37 -1.55 8.76
N ASN A 27 24.10 -1.14 9.81
CA ASN A 27 24.88 -2.05 10.64
C ASN A 27 24.03 -3.05 11.46
N THR A 28 22.70 -2.82 11.55
CA THR A 28 21.78 -3.79 12.17
C THR A 28 21.25 -4.84 11.21
N PHE A 29 21.47 -4.68 9.90
CA PHE A 29 20.99 -5.64 8.91
C PHE A 29 21.87 -6.90 8.89
N ASP A 30 21.23 -8.06 8.87
CA ASP A 30 21.90 -9.36 8.74
C ASP A 30 22.08 -9.72 7.25
N LEU A 31 22.90 -8.91 6.56
CA LEU A 31 23.23 -9.11 5.16
C LEU A 31 24.51 -9.94 5.02
N GLN A 32 24.58 -10.81 4.02
CA GLN A 32 25.83 -11.46 3.66
C GLN A 32 26.80 -10.44 3.05
N GLU A 33 28.11 -10.68 3.13
CA GLU A 33 29.13 -9.77 2.60
C GLU A 33 28.93 -9.47 1.09
N GLU A 34 28.35 -10.40 0.35
CA GLU A 34 28.00 -10.20 -1.06
C GLU A 34 26.82 -9.24 -1.27
N ASP A 35 25.84 -9.26 -0.35
CA ASP A 35 24.62 -8.46 -0.40
C ASP A 35 24.81 -7.05 0.18
N GLU A 36 25.65 -6.88 1.21
CA GLU A 36 26.09 -5.57 1.73
C GLU A 36 26.71 -4.68 0.64
N ASN A 37 27.24 -5.34 -0.39
CA ASN A 37 27.96 -4.73 -1.49
C ASN A 37 27.11 -4.59 -2.76
N ASN A 38 25.84 -4.97 -2.69
CA ASN A 38 24.85 -4.84 -3.74
C ASN A 38 23.85 -3.74 -3.39
N TYR A 39 23.83 -2.66 -4.18
CA TYR A 39 22.93 -1.54 -3.97
C TYR A 39 21.47 -1.96 -3.80
N ASP A 40 20.97 -2.81 -4.69
CA ASP A 40 19.55 -3.16 -4.72
C ASP A 40 19.14 -3.95 -3.46
N GLN A 41 20.03 -4.80 -2.94
CA GLN A 41 19.80 -5.57 -1.71
C GLN A 41 19.81 -4.65 -0.48
N VAL A 42 20.79 -3.75 -0.40
CA VAL A 42 20.86 -2.76 0.68
C VAL A 42 19.63 -1.87 0.68
N LEU A 43 19.22 -1.36 -0.48
CA LEU A 43 18.03 -0.52 -0.61
C LEU A 43 16.76 -1.28 -0.19
N THR A 44 16.62 -2.53 -0.62
CA THR A 44 15.50 -3.40 -0.23
C THR A 44 15.46 -3.64 1.28
N ALA A 45 16.62 -3.83 1.93
CA ALA A 45 16.70 -3.98 3.39
C ALA A 45 16.23 -2.69 4.11
N PHE A 46 16.64 -1.52 3.63
CA PHE A 46 16.14 -0.23 4.12
C PHE A 46 14.63 -0.08 3.92
N GLU A 47 14.12 -0.37 2.72
CA GLU A 47 12.69 -0.32 2.42
C GLU A 47 11.90 -1.24 3.36
N ASN A 48 12.36 -2.48 3.59
CA ASN A 48 11.68 -3.43 4.47
C ASN A 48 11.68 -3.01 5.94
N HIS A 49 12.71 -2.30 6.39
CA HIS A 49 12.82 -1.85 7.76
C HIS A 49 12.03 -0.57 8.02
N ILE A 50 12.10 0.39 7.08
CA ILE A 50 11.52 1.72 7.23
C ILE A 50 10.05 1.73 6.81
N THR A 51 9.63 0.85 5.89
CA THR A 51 8.23 0.74 5.51
C THR A 51 7.45 0.10 6.66
N PRO A 52 6.48 0.83 7.27
CA PRO A 52 5.60 0.21 8.25
C PRO A 52 4.92 -0.98 7.60
N LYS A 53 5.08 -2.18 8.18
CA LYS A 53 4.33 -3.36 7.73
C LYS A 53 2.85 -3.09 7.98
N THR A 54 2.16 -2.61 6.95
CA THR A 54 0.73 -2.40 6.98
C THR A 54 0.10 -3.76 7.20
N ASN A 55 -0.63 -3.93 8.30
CA ASN A 55 -1.39 -5.14 8.51
C ASN A 55 -2.56 -5.13 7.52
N VAL A 56 -2.36 -5.82 6.40
CA VAL A 56 -3.33 -5.88 5.29
C VAL A 56 -4.69 -6.38 5.78
N GLU A 57 -4.72 -7.33 6.72
CA GLU A 57 -5.97 -7.84 7.28
C GLU A 57 -6.72 -6.79 8.11
N VAL A 58 -5.99 -5.94 8.84
CA VAL A 58 -6.60 -4.78 9.53
C VAL A 58 -7.15 -3.77 8.52
N GLN A 59 -6.43 -3.50 7.43
CA GLN A 59 -6.92 -2.58 6.39
C GLN A 59 -8.17 -3.12 5.70
N ARG A 60 -8.17 -4.42 5.37
CA ARG A 60 -9.34 -5.10 4.81
C ARG A 60 -10.50 -5.10 5.79
N PHE A 61 -10.26 -5.26 7.08
CA PHE A 61 -11.29 -5.14 8.10
C PHE A 61 -11.90 -3.73 8.13
N ILE A 62 -11.07 -2.68 8.11
CA ILE A 62 -11.54 -1.29 8.07
C ILE A 62 -12.36 -1.03 6.81
N PHE A 63 -11.84 -1.41 5.63
CA PHE A 63 -12.54 -1.28 4.35
C PHE A 63 -13.89 -2.01 4.35
N ASN A 64 -13.92 -3.25 4.83
CA ASN A 64 -15.14 -4.06 4.84
C ASN A 64 -16.16 -3.63 5.90
N SER A 65 -15.72 -2.87 6.91
CA SER A 65 -16.59 -2.30 7.94
C SER A 65 -17.18 -0.95 7.55
N ARG A 66 -16.76 -0.38 6.40
CA ARG A 66 -17.21 0.94 5.95
C ARG A 66 -18.65 0.88 5.44
N MET A 67 -19.53 1.65 6.08
CA MET A 67 -20.95 1.84 5.75
C MET A 67 -21.23 3.33 5.53
N GLN A 68 -22.09 3.68 4.58
CA GLN A 68 -22.49 5.06 4.33
C GLN A 68 -23.32 5.58 5.51
N ASP A 69 -22.99 6.78 6.01
CA ASP A 69 -23.79 7.43 7.06
C ASP A 69 -25.09 8.03 6.49
N ILE A 70 -26.10 8.20 7.35
CA ILE A 70 -27.44 8.71 6.96
C ILE A 70 -27.37 10.07 6.24
N ASP A 71 -26.45 10.93 6.67
CA ASP A 71 -26.27 12.28 6.13
C ASP A 71 -25.05 12.41 5.20
N GLU A 72 -24.42 11.28 4.85
CA GLU A 72 -23.24 11.27 3.98
C GLU A 72 -23.65 11.19 2.50
N SER A 73 -23.04 12.04 1.67
CA SER A 73 -23.22 11.96 0.21
C SER A 73 -22.55 10.72 -0.36
N PHE A 74 -23.13 10.18 -1.44
CA PHE A 74 -22.57 9.05 -2.15
C PHE A 74 -21.12 9.30 -2.60
N ASP A 75 -20.80 10.50 -3.10
CA ASP A 75 -19.45 10.84 -3.56
C ASP A 75 -18.42 10.81 -2.44
N ALA A 76 -18.79 11.23 -1.22
CA ALA A 76 -17.91 11.16 -0.06
C ALA A 76 -17.64 9.70 0.34
N PHE A 77 -18.70 8.90 0.41
CA PHE A 77 -18.62 7.47 0.70
C PHE A 77 -17.75 6.74 -0.33
N TYR A 78 -18.00 6.95 -1.62
CA TYR A 78 -17.23 6.36 -2.71
C TYR A 78 -15.77 6.78 -2.66
N THR A 79 -15.50 8.07 -2.47
CA THR A 79 -14.13 8.61 -2.37
C THR A 79 -13.37 7.96 -1.21
N ASP A 80 -14.03 7.74 -0.08
CA ASP A 80 -13.40 7.10 1.08
C ASP A 80 -13.10 5.62 0.82
N LEU A 81 -14.03 4.87 0.22
CA LEU A 81 -13.77 3.49 -0.23
C LEU A 81 -12.59 3.40 -1.20
N ARG A 82 -12.48 4.35 -2.15
CA ARG A 82 -11.33 4.44 -3.08
C ARG A 82 -10.01 4.76 -2.39
N LYS A 83 -10.03 5.42 -1.23
CA LYS A 83 -8.84 5.63 -0.41
C LYS A 83 -8.47 4.37 0.36
N LEU A 84 -9.44 3.76 1.04
CA LEU A 84 -9.24 2.57 1.88
C LEU A 84 -8.77 1.35 1.07
N VAL A 85 -9.30 1.13 -0.13
CA VAL A 85 -8.93 -0.04 -0.94
C VAL A 85 -7.44 -0.07 -1.32
N LYS A 86 -6.76 1.09 -1.36
CA LYS A 86 -5.35 1.20 -1.75
C LYS A 86 -4.40 0.49 -0.78
N SER A 87 -4.77 0.37 0.48
CA SER A 87 -3.97 -0.31 1.52
C SER A 87 -4.36 -1.79 1.72
N CYS A 88 -5.33 -2.30 0.95
CA CYS A 88 -5.89 -3.64 1.14
C CYS A 88 -5.28 -4.72 0.22
N GLU A 89 -4.36 -4.35 -0.67
CA GLU A 89 -3.66 -5.26 -1.58
C GLU A 89 -4.60 -6.17 -2.41
N PHE A 90 -5.73 -5.63 -2.88
CA PHE A 90 -6.66 -6.36 -3.77
C PHE A 90 -6.18 -6.41 -5.24
N ALA A 91 -5.01 -5.86 -5.55
CA ALA A 91 -4.41 -5.84 -6.88
C ALA A 91 -5.41 -5.39 -7.97
N ASN A 92 -5.64 -6.23 -8.99
CA ASN A 92 -6.54 -5.96 -10.11
C ASN A 92 -8.04 -6.06 -9.76
N GLN A 93 -8.38 -6.44 -8.53
CA GLN A 93 -9.78 -6.57 -8.08
C GLN A 93 -10.30 -5.33 -7.37
N ALA A 94 -9.50 -4.27 -7.21
CA ALA A 94 -9.85 -3.08 -6.45
C ALA A 94 -11.21 -2.48 -6.84
N ASP A 95 -11.52 -2.37 -8.13
CA ASP A 95 -12.79 -1.83 -8.60
C ASP A 95 -13.97 -2.77 -8.29
N SER A 96 -13.78 -4.08 -8.45
CA SER A 96 -14.81 -5.08 -8.13
C SER A 96 -15.16 -5.07 -6.65
N VAL A 97 -14.15 -5.07 -5.77
CA VAL A 97 -14.41 -5.09 -4.32
C VAL A 97 -14.98 -3.76 -3.82
N VAL A 98 -14.60 -2.62 -4.40
CA VAL A 98 -15.22 -1.33 -4.08
C VAL A 98 -16.69 -1.34 -4.48
N ARG A 99 -17.02 -1.84 -5.66
CA ARG A 99 -18.41 -1.97 -6.12
C ARG A 99 -19.23 -2.85 -5.20
N ASP A 100 -18.72 -4.03 -4.85
CA ASP A 100 -19.41 -4.96 -3.96
C ASP A 100 -19.60 -4.31 -2.58
N ARG A 101 -18.60 -3.55 -2.10
CA ARG A 101 -18.68 -2.82 -0.83
C ARG A 101 -19.68 -1.67 -0.85
N ILE A 102 -19.83 -0.96 -1.98
CA ILE A 102 -20.88 0.05 -2.18
C ILE A 102 -22.25 -0.60 -2.01
N VAL A 103 -22.53 -1.68 -2.74
CA VAL A 103 -23.84 -2.35 -2.69
C VAL A 103 -24.14 -2.78 -1.26
N LEU A 104 -23.18 -3.40 -0.56
CA LEU A 104 -23.38 -3.86 0.80
C LEU A 104 -23.45 -2.74 1.85
N GLY A 105 -22.89 -1.56 1.56
CA GLY A 105 -22.68 -0.47 2.53
C GLY A 105 -23.55 0.77 2.33
N ILE A 106 -24.30 0.87 1.24
CA ILE A 106 -25.14 2.03 0.93
C ILE A 106 -26.32 2.13 1.90
N VAL A 107 -26.67 3.36 2.30
CA VAL A 107 -27.73 3.59 3.30
C VAL A 107 -29.15 3.54 2.70
N ASP A 108 -29.28 3.85 1.41
CA ASP A 108 -30.54 3.81 0.68
C ASP A 108 -30.87 2.37 0.26
N SER A 109 -31.79 1.73 0.98
CA SER A 109 -32.24 0.36 0.72
C SER A 109 -32.93 0.19 -0.63
N GLY A 110 -33.65 1.20 -1.13
CA GLY A 110 -34.31 1.15 -2.44
C GLY A 110 -33.30 1.28 -3.58
N LEU A 111 -32.22 2.04 -3.38
CA LEU A 111 -31.09 2.04 -4.31
C LEU A 111 -30.32 0.72 -4.25
N GLN A 112 -30.08 0.17 -3.06
CA GLN A 112 -29.44 -1.14 -2.90
C GLN A 112 -30.19 -2.24 -3.66
N GLU A 113 -31.52 -2.30 -3.52
CA GLU A 113 -32.36 -3.29 -4.23
C GLU A 113 -32.24 -3.13 -5.76
N ARG A 114 -32.30 -1.90 -6.27
CA ARG A 114 -32.12 -1.63 -7.71
C ARG A 114 -30.75 -2.05 -8.22
N LEU A 115 -29.69 -1.76 -7.47
CA LEU A 115 -28.33 -2.18 -7.81
C LEU A 115 -28.22 -3.72 -7.86
N LEU A 116 -28.83 -4.42 -6.92
CA LEU A 116 -28.82 -5.90 -6.89
C LEU A 116 -29.57 -6.54 -8.07
N LEU A 117 -30.50 -5.82 -8.70
CA LEU A 117 -31.20 -6.27 -9.90
C LEU A 117 -30.39 -6.03 -11.19
N GLU A 118 -29.40 -5.14 -11.18
CA GLU A 118 -28.54 -4.87 -12.32
C GLU A 118 -27.42 -5.91 -12.41
N GLY A 119 -27.46 -6.77 -13.44
CA GLY A 119 -26.51 -7.87 -13.58
C GLY A 119 -25.07 -7.49 -13.94
N ASN A 120 -24.81 -6.26 -14.39
CA ASN A 120 -23.49 -5.81 -14.86
C ASN A 120 -23.15 -4.40 -14.34
N LEU A 121 -23.06 -4.25 -13.01
CA LEU A 121 -22.59 -3.02 -12.39
C LEU A 121 -21.11 -2.77 -12.68
N SER A 122 -20.78 -1.57 -13.18
CA SER A 122 -19.41 -1.11 -13.43
C SER A 122 -19.17 0.27 -12.82
N LEU A 123 -18.01 0.45 -12.18
CA LEU A 123 -17.50 1.77 -11.79
C LEU A 123 -16.79 2.37 -13.00
N ALA A 124 -17.51 3.20 -13.76
CA ALA A 124 -16.97 3.90 -14.92
C ALA A 124 -16.05 5.06 -14.52
#